data_AF-A0A1G0GS42-F1
#
_entry.id   AF-A0A1G0GS42-F1
#
_cell.length_a   1.000
_cell.length_b   1.000
_cell.length_c   1.000
_cell.angle_alpha   90.00
_cell.angle_beta   90.00
_cell.angle_gamma   90.00
#
_symmetry.space_group_name_H-M   'P 1'
#
loop_
_entity.id
_entity.type
_entity.pdbx_description
1 polymer ?
#
loop_
_entity_poly.entity_id
_entity_poly.type
_entity_poly.pdbx_seq_one_letter_code
_entity_poly.pdbx_strand_id
1 'polypeptide(L)' 'MIDPKNINDIIQNIFDSMPPGLKNMPTEMKSNFRAAINGVFERLDLVTREEFDIQCAVLLRTREKLEMLEEKLNSAK' A
#
# COMPACT_ATOMS: atom_id res chain seq x y z
N MET A 1 7.59 6.62 -5.92
CA MET A 1 6.94 5.76 -6.95
C MET A 1 6.99 4.32 -6.49
N ILE A 2 5.92 3.55 -6.66
CA ILE A 2 6.01 2.08 -6.50
C ILE A 2 6.82 1.58 -7.70
N ASP A 3 8.09 1.28 -7.46
CA ASP A 3 8.94 0.74 -8.49
C ASP A 3 8.44 -0.66 -8.88
N PRO A 4 8.38 -1.00 -10.19
CA PRO A 4 8.05 -2.34 -10.66
C PRO A 4 9.02 -3.41 -10.12
N LYS A 5 10.20 -3.01 -9.63
CA LYS A 5 11.12 -3.90 -8.89
C LYS A 5 10.53 -4.40 -7.57
N ASN A 6 9.89 -3.53 -6.79
CA ASN A 6 9.31 -3.88 -5.50
C ASN A 6 8.13 -4.86 -5.64
N ILE A 7 7.30 -4.68 -6.68
CA ILE A 7 6.19 -5.61 -6.97
C ILE A 7 6.74 -6.98 -7.34
N ASN A 8 7.77 -7.02 -8.18
CA ASN A 8 8.43 -8.27 -8.56
C ASN A 8 9.06 -8.98 -7.35
N ASP A 9 9.65 -8.25 -6.41
CA ASP A 9 10.24 -8.80 -5.20
C ASP A 9 9.18 -9.35 -4.23
N ILE A 10 8.04 -8.66 -4.09
CA ILE A 10 6.88 -9.14 -3.33
C ILE A 10 6.36 -10.45 -3.94
N ILE A 11 6.26 -10.51 -5.27
CA ILE A 11 5.82 -11.70 -5.99
C ILE A 11 6.78 -12.86 -5.76
N GLN A 12 8.10 -12.63 -5.80
CA GLN A 12 9.08 -13.69 -5.52
C GLN A 12 8.98 -14.19 -4.08
N ASN A 13 8.87 -13.30 -3.11
CA ASN A 13 8.70 -13.67 -1.70
C ASN A 13 7.42 -14.51 -1.47
N ILE A 14 6.33 -14.22 -2.20
CA ILE A 14 5.10 -15.01 -2.17
C ILE A 14 5.32 -16.41 -2.77
N PHE A 15 6.07 -16.51 -3.88
CA PHE A 15 6.44 -17.80 -4.47
C PHE A 15 7.39 -18.62 -3.59
N ASP A 16 8.31 -17.97 -2.89
CA ASP A 16 9.29 -18.65 -2.03
C ASP A 16 8.69 -19.16 -0.72
N SER A 17 7.66 -18.47 -0.22
CA SER A 17 6.89 -18.85 0.98
C SER A 17 5.78 -19.87 0.71
N MET A 18 5.54 -20.25 -0.54
CA MET A 18 4.53 -21.25 -0.89
C MET A 18 4.92 -22.68 -0.43
N PRO A 19 3.95 -23.49 0.03
CA PRO A 19 4.17 -24.88 0.40
C PRO A 19 4.77 -25.71 -0.76
N PRO A 20 5.52 -26.79 -0.45
CA PRO A 20 6.25 -27.58 -1.46
C PRO A 20 5.36 -28.16 -2.58
N GLY A 21 4.08 -28.40 -2.30
CA GLY A 21 3.10 -28.83 -3.31
C GLY A 21 2.82 -27.79 -4.41
N LEU A 22 3.04 -26.50 -4.13
CA LEU A 22 2.91 -25.40 -5.09
C LEU A 22 4.24 -25.01 -5.76
N LYS A 23 5.39 -25.35 -5.14
CA LYS A 23 6.72 -25.10 -5.73
C LYS A 23 6.95 -25.87 -7.05
N ASN A 24 6.35 -27.06 -7.17
CA ASN A 24 6.46 -27.94 -8.34
C ASN A 24 5.41 -27.65 -9.44
N MET A 25 4.70 -26.54 -9.33
CA MET A 25 3.67 -26.16 -10.29
C MET A 25 4.27 -25.81 -11.67
N PRO A 26 3.63 -26.18 -12.80
CA PRO A 26 4.13 -25.90 -14.14
C PRO A 26 4.43 -24.41 -14.36
N THR A 27 5.46 -24.11 -15.14
CA THR A 27 5.92 -22.75 -15.44
C THR A 27 4.81 -21.86 -16.02
N GLU A 28 3.91 -22.43 -16.84
CA GLU A 28 2.74 -21.73 -17.39
C GLU A 28 1.77 -21.26 -16.31
N MET A 29 1.52 -22.10 -15.30
CA MET A 29 0.63 -21.74 -14.19
C MET A 29 1.29 -20.72 -13.25
N LYS A 30 2.61 -20.78 -13.06
CA LYS A 30 3.37 -19.71 -12.37
C LYS A 30 3.26 -18.37 -13.11
N SER A 31 3.37 -18.38 -14.44
CA SER A 31 3.21 -17.19 -15.26
C SER A 31 1.81 -16.60 -15.15
N ASN A 32 0.78 -17.44 -15.21
CA ASN A 32 -0.61 -17.01 -15.07
C ASN A 32 -0.89 -16.45 -13.66
N PHE A 33 -0.34 -17.07 -12.62
CA PHE A 33 -0.47 -16.60 -11.24
C PHE A 33 0.22 -15.23 -11.05
N ARG A 34 1.40 -15.04 -11.63
CA ARG A 34 2.11 -13.75 -11.63
C ARG A 34 1.31 -12.65 -12.32
N ALA A 35 0.70 -12.96 -13.48
CA ALA A 35 -0.16 -12.02 -14.21
C ALA A 35 -1.42 -11.67 -13.39
N ALA A 36 -2.04 -12.65 -12.74
CA ALA A 36 -3.20 -12.42 -11.87
C ALA A 36 -2.84 -11.51 -10.67
N ILE A 37 -1.71 -11.76 -10.01
CA ILE A 37 -1.24 -10.92 -8.90
C ILE A 37 -0.94 -9.49 -9.36
N ASN A 38 -0.24 -9.33 -10.48
CA ASN A 38 0.02 -8.00 -11.06
C ASN A 38 -1.30 -7.27 -11.35
N GLY A 39 -2.27 -7.94 -11.97
CA GLY A 39 -3.58 -7.36 -12.24
C GLY A 39 -4.40 -7.04 -10.99
N VAL A 40 -4.17 -7.73 -9.87
CA VAL A 40 -4.77 -7.37 -8.58
C VAL A 40 -4.07 -6.16 -7.98
N PHE A 41 -2.74 -6.09 -8.01
CA PHE A 41 -1.99 -4.93 -7.51
C PHE A 41 -2.28 -3.65 -8.30
N GLU A 42 -2.49 -3.73 -9.62
CA GLU A 42 -2.94 -2.60 -10.44
C GLU A 42 -4.36 -2.13 -10.09
N ARG A 43 -5.22 -3.03 -9.58
CA ARG A 43 -6.59 -2.71 -9.15
C ARG A 43 -6.67 -2.21 -7.72
N LEU A 44 -5.64 -2.44 -6.90
CA LEU A 44 -5.53 -1.81 -5.61
C LEU A 44 -5.10 -0.37 -5.85
N ASP A 45 -5.81 0.60 -5.25
CA ASP A 45 -5.43 2.02 -5.27
C ASP A 45 -4.15 2.23 -4.43
N LEU A 46 -3.04 1.68 -4.90
CA LEU A 46 -1.77 1.69 -4.20
C LEU A 46 -1.20 3.10 -4.24
N VAL A 47 -1.31 3.82 -3.13
CA VAL A 47 -0.63 5.10 -2.94
C VAL A 47 0.85 4.88 -2.63
N THR A 48 1.70 5.77 -3.12
CA THR A 48 3.12 5.73 -2.77
C THR A 48 3.33 6.06 -1.30
N ARG A 49 4.44 5.59 -0.73
CA ARG A 49 4.81 5.91 0.65
C ARG A 49 4.89 7.43 0.89
N GLU A 50 5.40 8.16 -0.10
CA GLU A 50 5.50 9.62 -0.07
C GLU A 50 4.13 10.29 -0.07
N GLU A 51 3.19 9.85 -0.91
CA GLU A 51 1.81 10.36 -0.89
C GLU A 51 1.09 10.06 0.42
N PHE A 52 1.31 8.88 1.00
CA PHE A 52 0.79 8.53 2.32
C PHE A 52 1.34 9.49 3.40
N ASP A 53 2.65 9.71 3.43
CA ASP A 53 3.29 10.59 4.41
C ASP A 53 2.82 12.05 4.25
N ILE A 54 2.59 12.51 3.01
CA ILE A 54 1.98 13.82 2.71
C ILE A 54 0.57 13.90 3.28
N GLN A 55 -0.27 12.89 3.07
CA GLN A 55 -1.63 12.86 3.61
C GLN A 55 -1.65 12.86 5.14
N CYS A 56 -0.73 12.13 5.78
CA CYS A 56 -0.56 12.16 7.23
C CYS A 56 -0.18 13.57 7.72
N ALA A 57 0.72 14.28 7.03
CA ALA A 57 1.08 15.64 7.38
C ALA A 57 -0.09 16.61 7.23
N VAL A 58 -0.91 16.46 6.19
CA VAL A 58 -2.15 17.24 6.02
C VAL A 58 -3.11 16.99 7.18
N LEU A 59 -3.32 15.73 7.57
CA LEU A 59 -4.16 15.36 8.70
C LEU A 59 -3.67 15.90 10.04
N LEU A 60 -2.35 15.91 10.27
CA LEU A 60 -1.78 16.49 11.48
C LEU A 60 -2.11 17.99 11.56
N ARG A 61 -1.89 18.71 10.47
CA ARG A 61 -2.17 20.15 10.39
C ARG A 61 -3.66 20.47 10.55
N THR A 62 -4.57 19.61 10.07
CA THR A 62 -6.00 19.83 10.27
C THR A 62 -6.40 19.61 11.72
N ARG A 63 -5.80 18.65 12.43
CA ARG A 63 -6.02 18.46 13.88
C ARG A 63 -5.56 19.66 14.68
N GLU A 64 -4.35 20.17 14.43
CA GLU A 64 -3.84 21.38 15.10
C GLU A 64 -4.77 22.58 14.90
N LYS A 65 -5.25 22.80 13.67
CA LYS A 65 -6.21 23.87 13.38
C LYS A 65 -7.56 23.66 14.06
N LEU A 66 -8.01 22.42 14.18
CA LEU A 66 -9.25 22.07 14.90
C LEU A 66 -9.11 22.40 16.39
N GLU A 67 -8.01 21.97 17.02
CA GLU A 67 -7.73 22.25 18.44
C GLU A 67 -7.69 23.76 18.70
N MET A 68 -7.02 24.54 17.85
CA MET A 68 -7.02 26.00 17.96
C MET A 68 -8.42 26.63 17.83
N LEU A 69 -9.27 26.07 16.98
CA LEU A 69 -10.65 26.55 16.82
C LEU A 69 -11.52 26.16 18.02
N GLU A 70 -11.34 24.96 18.57
CA GLU A 70 -11.99 24.51 19.80
C GLU A 70 -11.59 25.40 20.99
N GLU A 71 -10.31 25.73 21.14
CA GLU A 71 -9.84 26.66 22.17
C GLU A 71 -10.46 28.05 22.01
N LYS A 72 -10.53 28.58 20.79
CA LYS A 72 -11.18 29.88 20.53
C LYS A 72 -12.65 29.85 20.92
N LEU A 73 -13.37 28.78 20.58
CA LEU A 73 -14.78 28.64 20.94
C LEU A 73 -14.97 28.55 22.46
N ASN A 74 -14.08 27.82 23.16
CA ASN A 74 -14.11 27.70 24.61
C ASN A 74 -13.74 29.01 25.32
N SER A 75 -12.81 29.80 24.77
CA SER A 75 -12.44 31.12 25.30
C SER A 75 -13.49 32.21 25.02
N ALA A 76 -14.40 31.97 24.08
CA ALA A 76 -15.49 32.86 23.72
C ALA A 76 -16.81 32.56 24.47
N LYS A 77 -16.80 31.59 25.39
CA LYS A 77 -17.86 31.33 26.38
C LYS A 77 -17.50 31.97 27.72
#